data_AF-A0A150TBS6-F1
#
_entry.id   AF-A0A150TBS6-F1
#
_cell.length_a   1.000
_cell.length_b   1.000
_cell.length_c   1.000
_cell.angle_alpha   90.00
_cell.angle_beta   90.00
_cell.angle_gamma   90.00
#
_symmetry.space_group_name_H-M   'P 1'
#
loop_
_entity.id
_entity.type
_entity.pdbx_description
1 polymer ?
#
loop_
_entity_poly.entity_id
_entity_poly.type
_entity_poly.pdbx_seq_one_letter_code
_entity_poly.pdbx_strand_id
1 'polypeptide(L)'
;MGADPGGAAARPLELPAHHLVTHGVIVGMTGSGKTGLVMVLVEEALRSGVPVLMVDVKGDLPNLLFTFPELSPAEFEPWIDPSAAARDGRGTGDVAAELAARWRAWSSSRRRGARASRCSWST
;
A
#
# COMPACT_ATOMS: atom_id res chain seq x y z
N MET A 1 13.89 -9.80 -40.33
CA MET A 1 13.49 -8.46 -39.86
C MET A 1 11.97 -8.46 -39.72
N GLY A 2 11.46 -8.99 -38.62
CA GLY A 2 10.02 -9.06 -38.32
C GLY A 2 9.76 -8.16 -37.13
N ALA A 3 8.86 -7.19 -37.29
CA ALA A 3 8.56 -6.18 -36.28
C ALA A 3 7.82 -6.80 -35.08
N ASP A 4 8.28 -6.49 -33.87
CA ASP A 4 7.53 -6.68 -32.63
C ASP A 4 6.22 -5.87 -32.70
N PRO A 5 5.05 -6.44 -32.35
CA PRO A 5 3.80 -5.68 -32.22
C PRO A 5 3.77 -4.89 -30.89
N GLY A 6 4.89 -4.29 -30.49
CA GLY A 6 5.02 -3.47 -29.29
C GLY A 6 4.67 -2.03 -29.60
N GLY A 7 3.44 -1.61 -29.27
CA GLY A 7 3.10 -0.18 -29.41
C GLY A 7 1.68 0.27 -29.14
N ALA A 8 0.71 -0.63 -28.89
CA ALA A 8 -0.59 -0.18 -28.41
C ALA A 8 -0.45 0.22 -26.94
N ALA A 9 -0.43 1.52 -26.65
CA ALA A 9 -0.54 2.02 -25.29
C ALA A 9 -1.77 1.37 -24.63
N ALA A 10 -1.54 0.58 -23.58
CA ALA A 10 -2.61 -0.11 -22.88
C ALA A 10 -3.60 0.93 -22.35
N ARG A 11 -4.83 0.90 -22.87
CA ARG A 11 -5.89 1.78 -22.38
C ARG A 11 -6.28 1.33 -20.97
N PRO A 12 -6.51 2.25 -20.02
CA PRO A 12 -7.00 1.90 -18.70
C PRO A 12 -8.25 1.02 -18.79
N LEU A 13 -8.25 -0.05 -18.01
CA LEU A 13 -9.41 -0.92 -17.84
C LEU A 13 -10.29 -0.33 -16.74
N GLU A 14 -11.45 0.19 -17.12
CA GLU A 14 -12.47 0.63 -16.18
C GLU A 14 -13.32 -0.57 -15.76
N LEU A 15 -13.32 -0.90 -14.47
CA LEU A 15 -14.14 -1.95 -13.90
C LEU A 15 -15.32 -1.32 -13.13
N PRO A 16 -16.57 -1.46 -13.61
CA PRO A 16 -17.73 -0.93 -12.89
C PRO A 16 -17.85 -1.55 -11.49
N ALA A 17 -18.03 -0.70 -10.47
CA ALA A 17 -18.08 -1.16 -9.07
C ALA A 17 -19.17 -2.23 -8.82
N HIS A 18 -20.29 -2.20 -9.55
CA HIS A 18 -21.34 -3.21 -9.42
C HIS A 18 -20.91 -4.61 -9.88
N HIS A 19 -19.79 -4.77 -10.61
CA HIS A 19 -19.21 -6.09 -10.89
C HIS A 19 -18.47 -6.67 -9.68
N LEU A 20 -18.13 -5.86 -8.67
CA LEU A 20 -17.40 -6.33 -7.48
C LEU A 20 -18.33 -6.95 -6.42
N VAL A 21 -19.64 -6.84 -6.55
CA VAL A 21 -20.62 -7.39 -5.59
C VAL A 21 -20.92 -8.88 -5.80
N THR A 22 -20.42 -9.48 -6.89
CA THR A 22 -20.65 -10.91 -7.22
C THR A 22 -19.56 -11.84 -6.71
N HIS A 23 -18.69 -11.37 -5.81
CA HIS A 23 -17.43 -12.00 -5.41
C HIS A 23 -16.41 -12.09 -6.55
N GLY A 24 -15.13 -12.01 -6.20
CA GLY A 24 -14.02 -12.10 -7.15
C GLY A 24 -12.90 -12.95 -6.58
N VAL A 25 -12.18 -13.66 -7.45
CA VAL A 25 -10.98 -14.42 -7.08
C VAL A 25 -9.82 -13.98 -7.96
N ILE A 26 -8.68 -13.68 -7.33
CA ILE A 26 -7.44 -13.31 -8.01
C ILE A 26 -6.44 -14.45 -7.83
N VAL A 27 -6.15 -15.16 -8.92
CA VAL A 27 -5.24 -16.31 -8.95
C VAL A 27 -4.05 -16.06 -9.88
N GLY A 28 -2.95 -16.80 -9.69
CA GLY A 28 -1.73 -16.63 -10.46
C GLY A 28 -0.47 -17.05 -9.69
N MET A 29 0.65 -17.25 -10.40
CA MET A 29 1.94 -17.63 -9.80
C MET A 29 2.57 -16.49 -8.99
N THR A 30 3.56 -16.79 -8.14
CA THR A 30 4.34 -15.76 -7.45
C THR A 30 4.99 -14.81 -8.46
N GLY A 31 4.95 -13.50 -8.19
CA GLY A 31 5.45 -12.47 -9.12
C GLY A 31 4.47 -12.04 -10.22
N SER A 32 3.30 -12.68 -10.36
CA SER A 32 2.31 -12.31 -11.40
C SER A 32 1.53 -11.02 -11.13
N GLY A 33 1.86 -10.29 -10.06
CA GLY A 33 1.22 -9.01 -9.74
C GLY A 33 -0.12 -9.10 -9.01
N LYS A 34 -0.57 -10.27 -8.52
CA LYS A 34 -1.84 -10.41 -7.75
C LYS A 34 -1.97 -9.37 -6.64
N THR A 35 -0.93 -9.25 -5.83
CA THR A 35 -0.85 -8.30 -4.72
C THR A 35 -0.95 -6.86 -5.24
N GLY A 36 -0.28 -6.53 -6.34
CA GLY A 36 -0.40 -5.22 -6.99
C GLY A 36 -1.80 -4.93 -7.52
N LEU A 37 -2.45 -5.91 -8.15
CA LEU A 37 -3.83 -5.78 -8.65
C LEU A 37 -4.82 -5.51 -7.50
N VAL A 38 -4.68 -6.23 -6.39
CA VAL A 38 -5.48 -6.00 -5.19
C VAL A 38 -5.30 -4.56 -4.68
N MET A 39 -4.07 -4.02 -4.72
CA MET A 39 -3.84 -2.63 -4.27
C MET A 39 -4.57 -1.62 -5.14
N VAL A 40 -4.46 -1.77 -6.46
CA VAL A 40 -5.12 -0.86 -7.41
C VAL A 40 -6.64 -0.88 -7.21
N LEU A 41 -7.22 -2.07 -7.03
CA LEU A 41 -8.65 -2.20 -6.76
C LEU A 41 -9.06 -1.50 -5.47
N VAL A 42 -8.27 -1.63 -4.39
CA VAL A 42 -8.56 -0.95 -3.12
C VAL A 42 -8.40 0.55 -3.24
N GLU A 43 -7.35 1.03 -3.90
CA GLU A 43 -7.10 2.46 -4.12
C GLU A 43 -8.26 3.12 -4.88
N GLU A 44 -8.71 2.51 -5.97
CA GLU A 44 -9.83 3.04 -6.76
C GLU A 44 -11.19 2.90 -6.04
N ALA A 45 -11.39 1.85 -5.25
CA ALA A 45 -12.57 1.70 -4.40
C ALA A 45 -12.66 2.81 -3.34
N LEU A 46 -11.56 3.07 -2.64
CA LEU A 46 -11.46 4.14 -1.64
C LEU A 46 -11.64 5.51 -2.29
N ARG A 47 -11.03 5.74 -3.47
CA ARG A 47 -11.21 6.98 -4.26
C ARG A 47 -12.67 7.21 -4.68
N SER A 48 -13.41 6.12 -4.88
CA SER A 48 -14.84 6.14 -5.19
C SER A 48 -15.75 6.24 -3.96
N GLY A 49 -15.18 6.37 -2.75
CA GLY A 49 -15.92 6.45 -1.49
C GLY A 49 -16.49 5.12 -1.00
N VAL A 50 -16.04 3.99 -1.56
CA VAL A 50 -16.49 2.66 -1.14
C VAL A 50 -15.63 2.19 0.04
N PRO A 51 -16.23 1.88 1.21
CA PRO A 51 -15.48 1.38 2.35
C PRO A 51 -14.92 -0.02 2.06
N VAL A 52 -13.66 -0.26 2.42
CA VAL A 52 -12.97 -1.53 2.19
C VAL A 52 -12.55 -2.14 3.52
N LEU A 53 -13.01 -3.37 3.80
CA LEU A 53 -12.44 -4.23 4.83
C LEU A 53 -11.49 -5.23 4.18
N MET A 54 -10.23 -5.23 4.61
CA MET A 54 -9.19 -6.10 4.06
C MET A 54 -8.60 -6.98 5.14
N VAL A 55 -8.61 -8.29 4.91
CA VAL A 55 -8.01 -9.28 5.81
C VAL A 55 -6.69 -9.72 5.21
N ASP A 56 -5.60 -9.35 5.87
CA ASP A 56 -4.26 -9.77 5.47
C ASP A 56 -3.72 -10.87 6.38
N VAL A 57 -3.68 -12.10 5.86
CA VAL A 57 -3.07 -13.21 6.58
C VAL A 57 -1.54 -13.10 6.62
N LYS A 58 -0.94 -12.35 5.68
CA LYS A 58 0.51 -12.27 5.51
C LYS A 58 1.15 -11.10 6.25
N GLY A 59 0.38 -10.07 6.61
CA GLY A 59 0.84 -8.87 7.32
C GLY A 59 1.65 -7.88 6.47
N ASP A 60 1.59 -7.99 5.14
CA ASP A 60 2.28 -7.13 4.18
C ASP A 60 1.44 -5.92 3.73
N LEU A 61 0.12 -5.94 3.94
CA LEU A 61 -0.86 -4.91 3.54
C LEU A 61 -0.85 -3.64 4.41
N PRO A 62 -0.54 -3.66 5.72
CA PRO A 62 -0.36 -2.43 6.51
C PRO A 62 0.69 -1.48 5.93
N ASN A 63 1.64 -2.02 5.14
CA ASN A 63 2.63 -1.22 4.44
C ASN A 63 2.07 -0.24 3.39
N LEU A 64 0.78 -0.35 3.06
CA LEU A 64 0.10 0.47 2.04
C LEU A 64 -0.69 1.63 2.63
N LEU A 65 -1.16 1.49 3.87
CA LEU A 65 -2.13 2.39 4.50
C LEU A 65 -1.47 3.45 5.38
N PHE A 66 -0.14 3.57 5.37
CA PHE A 66 0.51 4.64 6.10
C PHE A 66 0.25 5.99 5.43
N THR A 67 -0.89 6.56 5.80
CA THR A 67 -1.26 7.96 5.71
C THR A 67 -0.48 8.74 6.76
N PHE A 68 0.85 8.55 6.78
CA PHE A 68 1.78 9.29 7.62
C PHE A 68 2.48 10.28 6.70
N PRO A 69 1.86 11.45 6.44
CA PRO A 69 2.42 12.45 5.53
C PRO A 69 3.87 12.80 5.85
N GLU A 70 4.25 12.81 7.14
CA GLU A 70 5.58 13.19 7.59
C GLU A 70 6.48 11.99 7.96
N LEU A 71 5.91 10.78 7.99
CA LEU A 71 6.55 9.57 8.48
C LEU A 71 7.27 9.81 9.82
N SER A 72 6.66 10.60 10.70
CA SER A 72 7.25 11.06 11.95
C SER A 72 7.07 10.04 13.06
N PRO A 73 8.02 9.91 14.01
CA PRO A 73 7.87 8.98 15.14
C PRO A 73 6.55 9.18 15.90
N ALA A 74 6.10 10.43 16.08
CA ALA A 74 4.84 10.75 16.75
C ALA A 74 3.60 10.18 16.05
N GLU A 75 3.64 10.02 14.72
CA GLU A 75 2.54 9.39 13.97
C GLU A 75 2.51 7.87 14.16
N PHE A 76 3.66 7.23 14.37
CA PHE A 76 3.76 5.78 14.60
C PHE A 76 3.41 5.37 16.03
N GLU A 77 3.75 6.20 17.01
CA GLU A 77 3.64 5.86 18.44
C GLU A 77 2.25 5.36 18.88
N PRO A 78 1.11 5.94 18.45
CA PRO A 78 -0.23 5.46 18.82
C PRO A 78 -0.57 4.05 18.32
N TRP A 79 0.17 3.54 17.33
CA TRP A 79 -0.08 2.25 16.69
C TRP A 79 0.82 1.13 17.22
N ILE A 80 1.69 1.44 18.18
CA ILE A 80 2.64 0.49 18.76
C ILE A 80 2.01 -0.12 20.02
N ASP A 81 1.98 -1.45 20.09
CA ASP A 81 1.57 -2.17 21.29
C ASP A 81 2.60 -1.94 22.42
N PRO A 82 2.23 -1.25 23.52
CA PRO A 82 3.14 -1.00 24.63
C PRO A 82 3.64 -2.29 25.30
N SER A 83 2.81 -3.34 25.31
CA SER A 83 3.13 -4.64 25.91
C SER A 83 4.14 -5.42 25.07
N ALA A 84 4.12 -5.24 23.76
CA ALA A 84 5.13 -5.79 22.86
C ALA A 84 6.47 -5.05 23.03
N ALA A 85 6.45 -3.72 23.04
CA ALA A 85 7.66 -2.91 23.24
C ALA A 85 8.35 -3.22 24.59
N ALA A 86 7.55 -3.34 25.66
CA ALA A 86 8.06 -3.67 26.99
C ALA A 86 8.71 -5.07 27.07
N ARG A 87 8.16 -6.08 26.36
CA ARG A 87 8.75 -7.43 26.29
C ARG A 87 10.15 -7.42 25.68
N ASP A 88 10.41 -6.49 24.76
CA ASP A 88 11.71 -6.31 24.13
C ASP A 88 12.62 -5.33 24.89
N GLY A 89 12.18 -4.82 26.05
CA GLY A 89 12.92 -3.85 26.86
C GLY A 89 13.01 -2.46 26.23
N ARG A 90 12.08 -2.11 25.34
CA ARG A 90 12.08 -0.85 24.56
C ARG A 90 10.91 0.06 24.94
N GLY A 91 11.10 1.37 24.83
CA GLY A 91 9.99 2.32 24.87
C GLY A 91 9.21 2.35 23.55
N THR A 92 7.93 2.71 23.60
CA THR A 92 7.09 2.94 22.40
C THR A 92 7.71 3.98 21.48
N GLY A 93 8.27 5.07 22.05
CA GLY A 93 8.98 6.10 21.31
C GLY A 93 10.22 5.60 20.57
N ASP A 94 10.98 4.66 21.14
CA ASP A 94 12.16 4.08 20.48
C ASP A 94 11.77 3.19 19.29
N VAL A 95 10.71 2.41 19.45
CA VAL A 95 10.14 1.58 18.38
C VAL A 95 9.57 2.47 17.27
N ALA A 96 8.91 3.57 17.64
CA ALA A 96 8.36 4.55 16.70
C ALA A 96 9.45 5.26 15.90
N ALA A 97 10.55 5.64 16.55
CA ALA A 97 11.69 6.28 15.90
C ALA A 97 12.38 5.37 14.89
N GLU A 98 12.59 4.09 15.25
CA GLU A 98 13.16 3.10 14.34
C GLU A 98 12.24 2.84 13.15
N LEU A 99 10.94 2.66 13.39
CA LEU A 99 9.95 2.49 12.33
C LEU A 99 9.99 3.67 11.37
N ALA A 100 9.87 4.90 11.87
CA ALA A 100 9.94 6.12 11.07
C ALA A 100 11.21 6.20 10.20
N ALA A 101 12.38 5.87 10.77
CA ALA A 101 13.64 5.87 10.03
C ALA A 101 13.66 4.80 8.93
N ARG A 102 13.23 3.57 9.24
CA ARG A 102 13.14 2.45 8.30
C ARG A 102 12.20 2.78 7.13
N TRP A 103 11.07 3.39 7.41
CA TRP A 103 10.07 3.82 6.44
C TRP A 103 10.58 4.93 5.51
N ARG A 104 11.29 5.93 6.04
CA ARG A 104 11.92 6.98 5.22
C ARG A 104 13.02 6.42 4.30
N ALA A 105 13.85 5.52 4.82
CA ALA A 105 14.88 4.84 4.04
C ALA A 105 14.25 4.04 2.88
N TRP A 106 13.18 3.31 3.15
CA TRP A 106 12.43 2.56 2.13
C TRP A 106 11.71 3.45 1.11
N SER A 107 11.12 4.58 1.52
CA SER A 107 10.51 5.56 0.60
C SER A 107 11.54 6.12 -0.38
N SER A 108 12.76 6.38 0.11
CA SER A 108 13.86 6.87 -0.73
C SER A 108 14.32 5.84 -1.77
N SER A 109 14.25 4.54 -1.46
CA SER A 109 14.64 3.46 -2.39
C SER A 109 13.60 3.23 -3.49
N ARG A 110 12.30 3.41 -3.22
CA ARG A 110 11.21 3.34 -4.22
C ARG A 110 11.09 4.57 -5.12
N ARG A 111 11.53 5.75 -4.67
CA ARG A 111 11.51 6.99 -5.48
C ARG A 111 12.41 6.94 -6.73
N ARG A 112 13.28 5.93 -6.87
CA ARG A 112 14.05 5.65 -8.09
C ARG A 112 13.27 4.89 -9.17
N GLY A 113 12.04 4.42 -8.90
CA GLY A 113 11.26 3.61 -9.85
C GLY A 113 9.81 4.02 -10.09
N ALA A 114 9.22 4.91 -9.28
CA ALA A 114 7.84 5.37 -9.47
C ALA A 114 7.72 6.88 -9.26
N ARG A 115 7.19 7.57 -10.28
CA ARG A 115 6.84 8.99 -10.24
C ARG A 115 5.63 9.14 -9.29
N ALA A 116 5.91 9.25 -8.00
CA ALA A 116 4.91 9.46 -6.96
C ALA A 116 4.34 10.88 -7.09
N SER A 117 3.18 10.98 -7.72
CA SER A 117 2.35 12.19 -7.68
C SER A 117 1.78 12.28 -6.26
N ARG A 118 2.09 13.38 -5.58
CA ARG A 118 1.65 13.69 -4.23
C ARG A 118 0.11 13.77 -4.22
N CYS A 119 -0.58 12.84 -3.57
CA CYS A 119 -2.02 12.95 -3.34
C CYS A 119 -2.24 14.02 -2.26
N SER A 120 -2.64 15.21 -2.69
CA SER A 120 -3.24 16.22 -1.81
C SER A 120 -4.67 15.80 -1.52
N TRP A 121 -4.90 15.33 -0.30
CA TRP A 121 -6.24 15.16 0.23
C TRP A 121 -6.74 16.54 0.65
N SER A 122 -7.68 17.09 -0.10
CA SER A 122 -8.49 18.23 0.32
C SER A 122 -9.94 17.78 0.27
N THR A 123 -10.59 17.88 1.44
CA THR A 123 -12.00 17.64 1.72
C THR A 123 -12.94 18.30 0.73
#